data_AF-A0A8H7M740-F1
#
_entry.id   AF-A0A8H7M740-F1
#
_cell.length_a   1.000
_cell.length_b   1.000
_cell.length_c   1.000
_cell.angle_alpha   90.00
_cell.angle_beta   90.00
_cell.angle_gamma   90.00
#
_symmetry.space_group_name_H-M   'P 1'
#
loop_
_entity.id
_entity.type
_entity.pdbx_description
1 polymer ?
#
loop_
_entity_poly.entity_id
_entity_poly.type
_entity_poly.pdbx_seq_one_letter_code
_entity_poly.pdbx_strand_id
1 'polypeptide(L)'
;MLPSDFNPFLVSRREVESKYHRRVRERLIKEVALGCLAIASKFHRDFLPPLSPMLADQFLDLLGEEHPVGFDDFELIQNTIMRSFGYILYQPTPQAYLQELWNSCPMLQNIQDGNLELVRSPLQTKALDLLEACFLESDSIDYPVAYLTAAAILEAIHLQELHFQCHAHSYSHVQWEPPKDSRSWVCAACVHLEICTAMQIHLVRISLLNSSSEAG
;
A
#
# COMPACT_ATOMS: atom_id res chain seq x y z
N MET A 1 -37.12 13.58 -33.89
CA MET A 1 -36.83 13.17 -32.50
C MET A 1 -35.39 13.54 -32.23
N LEU A 2 -35.17 14.56 -31.40
CA LEU A 2 -33.84 15.00 -30.97
C LEU A 2 -33.29 14.02 -29.92
N PRO A 3 -32.00 13.69 -29.92
CA PRO A 3 -31.38 12.92 -28.84
C PRO A 3 -31.11 13.87 -27.66
N SER A 4 -32.00 13.92 -26.67
CA SER A 4 -31.94 14.88 -25.56
C SER A 4 -31.18 14.42 -24.33
N ASP A 5 -30.60 13.21 -24.30
CA ASP A 5 -30.17 12.63 -23.02
C ASP A 5 -28.64 12.53 -22.87
N PHE A 6 -27.87 13.25 -23.67
CA PHE A 6 -26.43 13.39 -23.41
C PHE A 6 -26.21 14.53 -22.40
N ASN A 7 -26.09 14.17 -21.12
CA ASN A 7 -25.72 15.11 -20.07
C ASN A 7 -24.19 15.06 -19.86
N PRO A 8 -23.40 15.99 -20.44
CA PRO A 8 -21.94 15.98 -20.39
C PRO A 8 -21.36 16.16 -18.97
N PHE A 9 -22.21 16.48 -17.99
CA PHE A 9 -21.81 16.67 -16.60
C PHE A 9 -21.90 15.41 -15.73
N LEU A 10 -22.56 14.35 -16.21
CA LEU A 10 -22.66 13.05 -15.52
C LEU A 10 -21.67 12.00 -16.06
N VAL A 11 -20.98 12.33 -17.15
CA VAL A 11 -19.91 11.50 -17.67
C VAL A 11 -18.67 11.73 -16.80
N SER A 12 -18.04 10.65 -16.31
CA SER A 12 -16.71 10.74 -15.70
C SER A 12 -15.83 11.56 -16.63
N ARG A 13 -15.26 12.68 -16.14
CA ARG A 13 -14.48 13.66 -16.93
C ARG A 13 -13.36 13.05 -17.78
N ARG A 14 -13.06 11.76 -17.57
CA ARG A 14 -12.11 10.90 -18.28
C ARG A 14 -12.56 10.48 -19.70
N GLU A 15 -13.86 10.45 -20.03
CA GLU A 15 -14.32 9.87 -21.30
C GLU A 15 -14.26 10.84 -22.51
N VAL A 16 -14.07 12.15 -22.27
CA VAL A 16 -13.91 13.17 -23.33
C VAL A 16 -12.57 13.92 -23.18
N GLU A 17 -11.51 13.19 -22.83
CA GLU A 17 -10.18 13.79 -22.73
C GLU A 17 -9.49 13.78 -24.11
N SER A 18 -9.06 14.96 -24.57
CA SER A 18 -8.27 15.05 -25.79
C SER A 18 -6.93 14.32 -25.61
N LYS A 19 -6.36 13.77 -26.71
CA LYS A 19 -5.00 13.18 -26.68
C LYS A 19 -3.94 14.13 -26.13
N TYR A 20 -4.14 15.45 -26.29
CA TYR A 20 -3.27 16.46 -25.73
C TYR A 20 -3.38 16.51 -24.20
N HIS A 21 -4.59 16.61 -23.64
CA HIS A 21 -4.81 16.64 -22.20
C HIS A 21 -4.28 15.39 -21.50
N ARG A 22 -4.47 14.21 -22.10
CA ARG A 22 -3.93 12.97 -21.56
C ARG A 22 -2.40 13.00 -21.44
N ARG A 23 -1.69 13.44 -22.49
CA ARG A 23 -0.23 13.56 -22.48
C ARG A 23 0.26 14.56 -21.44
N VAL A 24 -0.43 15.71 -21.33
CA VAL A 24 -0.10 16.72 -20.32
C VAL A 24 -0.32 16.17 -18.92
N ARG A 25 -1.40 15.43 -18.67
CA ARG A 25 -1.65 14.80 -17.37
C ARG A 25 -0.59 13.76 -17.03
N GLU A 26 -0.27 12.85 -17.95
CA GLU A 26 0.76 11.83 -17.73
C GLU A 26 2.12 12.45 -17.41
N ARG A 27 2.47 13.54 -18.12
CA ARG A 27 3.65 14.38 -17.82
C ARG A 27 3.61 14.94 -16.40
N LEU A 28 2.52 15.60 -16.04
CA LEU A 28 2.37 16.22 -14.72
C LEU A 28 2.39 15.19 -13.58
N ILE A 29 1.80 14.01 -13.77
CA ILE A 29 1.81 12.94 -12.76
C ILE A 29 3.26 12.51 -12.46
N LYS A 30 4.08 12.30 -13.50
CA LYS A 30 5.49 11.93 -13.33
C LYS A 30 6.30 13.02 -12.63
N GLU A 31 6.11 14.27 -13.05
CA GLU A 31 6.76 15.44 -12.47
C GLU A 31 6.39 15.64 -10.99
N VAL A 32 5.09 15.54 -10.66
CA VAL A 32 4.61 15.60 -9.27
C VAL A 32 5.12 14.43 -8.45
N ALA A 33 5.11 13.21 -9.00
CA ALA A 33 5.67 12.03 -8.32
C ALA A 33 7.15 12.20 -8.01
N LEU A 34 7.93 12.74 -8.95
CA LEU A 34 9.35 13.06 -8.74
C LEU A 34 9.52 14.11 -7.63
N GLY A 35 8.70 15.17 -7.64
CA GLY A 35 8.69 16.19 -6.59
C GLY A 35 8.36 15.63 -5.21
N CYS A 36 7.34 14.78 -5.11
CA CYS A 36 6.96 14.08 -3.87
C CYS A 36 8.10 13.19 -3.37
N LEU A 37 8.76 12.43 -4.25
CA LEU A 37 9.90 11.59 -3.91
C LEU A 37 11.08 12.42 -3.38
N ALA A 38 11.40 13.53 -4.04
CA ALA A 38 12.45 14.43 -3.61
C ALA A 38 12.18 15.01 -2.22
N ILE A 39 10.96 15.52 -1.99
CA ILE A 39 10.54 16.04 -0.69
C ILE A 39 10.60 14.94 0.39
N ALA A 40 10.02 13.77 0.13
CA ALA A 40 10.01 12.66 1.08
C ALA A 40 11.44 12.22 1.44
N SER A 41 12.34 12.15 0.46
CA SER A 41 13.74 11.80 0.70
C SER A 41 14.46 12.86 1.55
N LYS A 42 14.22 14.15 1.30
CA LYS A 42 14.80 15.26 2.09
C LYS A 42 14.28 15.27 3.52
N PHE A 43 13.04 14.83 3.73
CA PHE A 43 12.39 14.87 5.05
C PHE A 43 12.65 13.62 5.90
N HIS A 44 12.69 12.43 5.28
CA HIS A 44 12.76 11.15 5.99
C HIS A 44 14.12 10.46 5.94
N ARG A 45 15.04 10.89 5.07
CA ARG A 45 16.37 10.28 5.00
C ARG A 45 17.34 11.05 5.88
N ASP A 46 18.00 10.32 6.79
CA ASP A 46 19.12 10.84 7.53
C ASP A 46 20.36 10.88 6.62
N PHE A 47 21.05 12.01 6.59
CA PHE A 47 22.26 12.24 5.79
C PHE A 47 23.52 12.24 6.66
N LEU A 48 23.42 11.68 7.86
CA LEU A 48 24.59 11.39 8.69
C LEU A 48 25.44 10.29 8.05
N PRO A 49 26.79 10.41 8.09
CA PRO A 49 27.68 9.37 7.60
C PRO A 49 27.31 7.98 8.16
N PRO A 50 27.29 6.92 7.31
CA PRO A 50 27.84 6.86 5.95
C PRO A 50 26.89 7.28 4.82
N LEU A 51 25.69 7.77 5.11
CA LEU A 51 24.69 8.11 4.10
C LEU A 51 24.94 9.53 3.56
N SER A 52 25.04 9.67 2.24
CA SER A 52 25.16 10.98 1.58
C SER A 52 23.80 11.51 1.11
N PRO A 53 23.61 12.83 1.07
CA PRO A 53 22.44 13.43 0.48
C PRO A 53 22.36 13.13 -1.01
N MET A 54 21.14 12.90 -1.47
CA MET A 54 20.85 12.71 -2.88
C MET A 54 20.79 14.08 -3.54
N LEU A 55 21.60 14.29 -4.58
CA LEU A 55 21.71 15.57 -5.27
C LEU A 55 20.54 15.77 -6.25
N ALA A 56 20.24 17.02 -6.60
CA ALA A 56 19.16 17.36 -7.53
C ALA A 56 19.32 16.62 -8.88
N ASP A 57 20.53 16.60 -9.42
CA ASP A 57 20.84 15.90 -10.68
C ASP A 57 20.42 14.43 -10.65
N GLN A 58 20.60 13.77 -9.51
CA GLN A 58 20.22 12.35 -9.35
C GLN A 58 18.70 12.14 -9.38
N PHE A 59 17.90 13.14 -9.01
CA PHE A 59 16.44 13.09 -9.21
C PHE A 59 16.07 13.36 -10.66
N LEU A 60 16.70 14.35 -11.30
CA LEU A 60 16.43 14.72 -12.68
C LEU A 60 16.73 13.56 -13.64
N ASP A 61 17.76 12.76 -13.33
CA ASP A 61 18.13 11.57 -14.12
C ASP A 61 17.08 10.44 -14.05
N LEU A 62 16.22 10.39 -13.03
CA LEU A 62 15.25 9.29 -12.84
C LEU A 62 14.20 9.22 -13.95
N LEU A 63 13.83 10.36 -14.54
CA LEU A 63 12.83 10.41 -15.60
C LEU A 63 13.43 10.18 -17.01
N GLY A 64 14.76 10.13 -17.09
CA GLY A 64 15.50 9.87 -18.32
C GLY A 64 15.30 10.94 -19.42
N GLU A 65 15.85 10.65 -20.60
CA GLU A 65 15.82 11.56 -21.75
C GLU A 65 14.43 11.71 -22.37
N GLU A 66 13.52 10.78 -22.13
CA GLU A 66 12.15 10.81 -22.65
C GLU A 66 11.29 11.90 -21.97
N HIS A 67 11.67 12.30 -20.76
CA HIS A 67 10.91 13.24 -19.95
C HIS A 67 11.82 14.21 -19.19
N PRO A 68 12.58 15.07 -19.90
CA PRO A 68 13.53 15.97 -19.26
C PRO A 68 12.77 17.02 -18.44
N VAL A 69 13.16 17.14 -17.18
CA VAL A 69 12.69 18.18 -16.27
C VAL A 69 13.87 19.11 -16.02
N GLY A 70 13.66 20.42 -16.23
CA GLY A 70 14.68 21.42 -15.92
C GLY A 70 14.84 21.57 -14.40
N PHE A 71 16.02 22.00 -13.96
CA PHE A 71 16.26 22.27 -12.54
C PHE A 71 15.24 23.27 -11.96
N ASP A 72 14.97 24.36 -12.68
CA ASP A 72 14.01 25.38 -12.24
C ASP A 72 12.57 24.83 -12.13
N ASP A 73 12.16 23.98 -13.08
CA ASP A 73 10.86 23.32 -13.05
C ASP A 73 10.76 22.35 -11.87
N PHE A 74 11.83 21.60 -11.61
CA PHE A 74 11.90 20.67 -10.48
C PHE A 74 11.80 21.38 -9.13
N GLU A 75 12.46 22.52 -8.96
CA GLU A 75 12.33 23.34 -7.75
C GLU A 75 10.93 23.97 -7.65
N LEU A 76 10.36 24.42 -8.77
CA LEU A 76 9.00 24.95 -8.82
C LEU A 76 7.96 23.89 -8.41
N ILE A 77 8.08 22.66 -8.89
CA ILE A 77 7.20 21.54 -8.54
C ILE A 77 7.28 21.27 -7.04
N GLN A 78 8.48 21.14 -6.48
CA GLN A 78 8.66 20.91 -5.05
C GLN A 78 8.03 22.02 -4.21
N ASN A 79 8.29 23.28 -4.56
CA ASN A 79 7.70 24.44 -3.86
C ASN A 79 6.17 24.46 -3.99
N THR A 80 5.63 24.11 -5.15
CA THR A 80 4.17 24.04 -5.38
C THR A 80 3.53 22.97 -4.50
N ILE A 81 4.12 21.78 -4.42
CA ILE A 81 3.66 20.70 -3.54
C ILE A 81 3.72 21.16 -2.07
N MET A 82 4.85 21.70 -1.63
CA MET A 82 4.98 22.20 -0.25
C MET A 82 3.93 23.26 0.07
N ARG A 83 3.67 24.20 -0.85
CA ARG A 83 2.62 25.21 -0.72
C ARG A 83 1.23 24.62 -0.62
N SER A 84 0.91 23.59 -1.40
CA SER A 84 -0.42 22.95 -1.33
C SER A 84 -0.69 22.29 0.02
N PHE A 85 0.37 21.84 0.70
CA PHE A 85 0.30 21.31 2.07
C PHE A 85 0.52 22.38 3.17
N GLY A 86 0.58 23.67 2.82
CA GLY A 86 0.84 24.74 3.78
C GLY A 86 2.20 24.64 4.47
N TYR A 87 3.17 23.98 3.83
CA TYR A 87 4.49 23.63 4.36
C TYR A 87 4.46 22.71 5.60
N ILE A 88 3.37 21.98 5.83
CA ILE A 88 3.18 21.08 6.96
C ILE A 88 3.17 19.63 6.46
N LEU A 89 4.25 18.88 6.72
CA LEU A 89 4.43 17.47 6.33
C LEU A 89 4.48 16.52 7.55
N TYR A 90 3.73 16.81 8.61
CA TYR A 90 3.72 16.02 9.84
C TYR A 90 2.79 14.81 9.73
N GLN A 91 3.12 13.86 8.85
CA GLN A 91 2.40 12.58 8.81
C GLN A 91 3.32 11.44 9.27
N PRO A 92 2.93 10.70 10.33
CA PRO A 92 3.66 9.51 10.75
C PRO A 92 3.63 8.48 9.62
N THR A 93 4.82 8.00 9.26
CA THR A 93 4.98 6.97 8.23
C THR A 93 4.50 5.62 8.76
N PRO A 94 4.12 4.67 7.88
CA PRO A 94 3.80 3.30 8.30
C PRO A 94 4.93 2.68 9.14
N GLN A 95 6.18 2.97 8.78
CA GLN A 95 7.36 2.53 9.53
C GLN A 95 7.38 3.05 10.98
N ALA A 96 6.95 4.30 11.21
CA ALA A 96 6.90 4.87 12.56
C ALA A 96 5.86 4.13 13.43
N TYR A 97 4.67 3.88 12.89
CA TYR A 97 3.64 3.08 13.57
C TYR A 97 4.09 1.64 13.81
N LEU A 98 4.72 1.01 12.82
CA LEU A 98 5.26 -0.34 12.95
C LEU A 98 6.26 -0.39 14.11
N GLN A 99 7.17 0.58 14.20
CA GLN A 99 8.16 0.65 15.28
C GLN A 99 7.52 0.89 16.64
N GLU A 100 6.54 1.79 16.73
CA GLU A 100 5.83 2.08 17.99
C GLU A 100 5.07 0.85 18.49
N LEU A 101 4.35 0.15 17.60
CA LEU A 101 3.66 -1.10 17.91
C LEU A 101 4.65 -2.19 18.34
N TRP A 102 5.80 -2.27 17.66
CA TRP A 102 6.86 -3.22 17.98
C TRP A 102 7.42 -3.01 19.39
N ASN A 103 7.64 -1.75 19.75
CA ASN A 103 8.14 -1.36 21.07
C ASN A 103 7.08 -1.57 22.16
N SER A 104 5.81 -1.36 21.83
CA SER A 104 4.69 -1.40 22.78
C SER A 104 4.14 -2.80 23.02
N CYS A 105 4.35 -3.75 22.09
CA CYS A 105 3.81 -5.10 22.15
C CYS A 105 4.92 -6.17 22.16
N PRO A 106 5.42 -6.58 23.33
CA PRO A 106 6.45 -7.63 23.46
C PRO A 106 6.03 -8.97 22.85
N MET A 107 4.74 -9.26 22.75
CA MET A 107 4.24 -10.49 22.12
C MET A 107 4.60 -10.58 20.63
N LEU A 108 4.69 -9.44 19.93
CA LEU A 108 5.12 -9.42 18.53
C LEU A 108 6.59 -9.86 18.38
N GLN A 109 7.42 -9.55 19.38
CA GLN A 109 8.82 -9.98 19.45
C GLN A 109 8.91 -11.48 19.70
N ASN A 110 8.04 -12.03 20.57
CA ASN A 110 8.03 -13.46 20.89
C ASN A 110 7.59 -14.36 19.71
N ILE A 111 6.77 -13.84 18.78
CA ILE A 111 6.39 -14.56 17.54
C ILE A 111 7.61 -14.81 16.62
N GLN A 112 8.73 -14.13 16.87
CA GLN A 112 9.92 -14.14 16.01
C GLN A 112 10.95 -15.20 16.39
N ASP A 113 10.91 -15.73 17.61
CA ASP A 113 11.94 -16.61 18.17
C ASP A 113 11.81 -18.06 17.67
N GLY A 114 11.81 -18.22 16.34
CA GLY A 114 11.92 -19.50 15.65
C GLY A 114 13.33 -19.81 15.16
N ASN A 115 14.19 -18.81 14.94
CA ASN A 115 15.60 -19.00 14.59
C ASN A 115 16.42 -17.73 14.85
N LEU A 116 17.59 -17.92 15.45
CA LEU A 116 18.60 -16.91 15.76
C LEU A 116 19.07 -16.10 14.53
N GLU A 117 19.22 -14.80 14.79
CA GLU A 117 20.24 -13.87 14.27
C GLU A 117 19.99 -12.94 13.05
N LEU A 118 20.08 -11.65 13.38
CA LEU A 118 20.66 -10.50 12.64
C LEU A 118 19.97 -9.88 11.42
N VAL A 119 18.87 -10.41 10.89
CA VAL A 119 18.11 -9.75 9.82
C VAL A 119 16.86 -9.09 10.39
N ARG A 120 16.47 -7.90 9.88
CA ARG A 120 15.14 -7.33 10.16
C ARG A 120 14.11 -8.45 10.12
N SER A 121 13.29 -8.52 11.16
CA SER A 121 12.46 -9.70 11.36
C SER A 121 11.60 -10.03 10.13
N PRO A 122 11.43 -11.32 9.79
CA PRO A 122 10.64 -11.73 8.63
C PRO A 122 9.22 -11.17 8.67
N LEU A 123 8.66 -10.97 9.87
CA LEU A 123 7.32 -10.42 10.06
C LEU A 123 7.23 -8.93 9.70
N GLN A 124 8.19 -8.10 10.13
CA GLN A 124 8.19 -6.66 9.80
C GLN A 124 8.36 -6.44 8.29
N THR A 125 9.28 -7.15 7.66
CA THR A 125 9.47 -7.08 6.20
C THR A 125 8.19 -7.48 5.48
N LYS A 126 7.56 -8.59 5.88
CA LYS A 126 6.30 -9.04 5.29
C LYS A 126 5.15 -8.05 5.48
N ALA A 127 5.05 -7.42 6.65
CA ALA A 127 4.06 -6.38 6.90
C ALA A 127 4.28 -5.15 6.02
N LEU A 128 5.55 -4.76 5.79
CA LEU A 128 5.90 -3.67 4.88
C LEU A 128 5.58 -4.02 3.42
N ASP A 129 5.87 -5.24 2.98
CA ASP A 129 5.54 -5.71 1.62
C ASP A 129 4.02 -5.67 1.38
N LEU A 130 3.23 -6.09 2.37
CA LEU A 130 1.77 -6.01 2.31
C LEU A 130 1.27 -4.56 2.27
N LEU A 131 1.89 -3.66 3.04
CA LEU A 131 1.58 -2.23 3.01
C LEU A 131 1.88 -1.60 1.66
N GLU A 132 3.03 -1.93 1.06
CA GLU A 132 3.39 -1.45 -0.27
C GLU A 132 2.34 -1.88 -1.31
N ALA A 133 1.91 -3.14 -1.27
CA ALA A 133 0.83 -3.63 -2.12
C ALA A 133 -0.49 -2.87 -1.87
N CYS A 134 -0.85 -2.60 -0.60
CA CYS A 134 -2.04 -1.83 -0.28
C CYS A 134 -1.99 -0.40 -0.82
N PHE A 135 -0.85 0.30 -0.74
CA PHE A 135 -0.75 1.68 -1.22
C PHE A 135 -0.84 1.83 -2.75
N LEU A 136 -0.66 0.74 -3.50
CA LEU A 136 -0.87 0.72 -4.94
C LEU A 136 -2.37 0.64 -5.31
N GLU A 137 -3.22 0.20 -4.39
CA GLU A 137 -4.68 0.16 -4.59
C GLU A 137 -5.31 1.52 -4.29
N SER A 138 -6.19 2.01 -5.18
CA SER A 138 -6.81 3.35 -5.07
C SER A 138 -7.62 3.54 -3.79
N ASP A 139 -8.21 2.45 -3.30
CA ASP A 139 -9.17 2.47 -2.21
C ASP A 139 -8.48 2.54 -0.84
N SER A 140 -7.15 2.36 -0.81
CA SER A 140 -6.36 2.43 0.42
C SER A 140 -6.32 3.83 1.03
N ILE A 141 -6.47 4.88 0.20
CA ILE A 141 -6.38 6.29 0.61
C ILE A 141 -7.51 6.66 1.58
N ASP A 142 -8.63 5.92 1.54
CA ASP A 142 -9.78 6.16 2.42
C ASP A 142 -9.54 5.70 3.87
N TYR A 143 -8.46 4.95 4.11
CA TYR A 143 -8.16 4.40 5.42
C TYR A 143 -6.97 5.11 6.08
N PRO A 144 -7.05 5.44 7.38
CA PRO A 144 -5.91 5.93 8.14
C PRO A 144 -4.71 4.97 8.06
N VAL A 145 -3.52 5.52 7.83
CA VAL A 145 -2.26 4.77 7.73
C VAL A 145 -2.01 3.87 8.94
N ALA A 146 -2.42 4.30 10.14
CA ALA A 146 -2.32 3.49 11.36
C ALA A 146 -3.13 2.18 11.28
N TYR A 147 -4.35 2.24 10.70
CA TYR A 147 -5.21 1.05 10.54
C TYR A 147 -4.66 0.12 9.46
N LEU A 148 -4.18 0.67 8.34
CA LEU A 148 -3.51 -0.12 7.31
C LEU A 148 -2.28 -0.83 7.89
N THR A 149 -1.49 -0.13 8.72
CA THR A 149 -0.30 -0.70 9.37
C THR A 149 -0.67 -1.83 10.32
N ALA A 150 -1.68 -1.63 11.16
CA ALA A 150 -2.15 -2.68 12.07
C ALA A 150 -2.70 -3.90 11.31
N ALA A 151 -3.49 -3.68 10.26
CA ALA A 151 -4.05 -4.75 9.44
C ALA A 151 -2.94 -5.55 8.75
N ALA A 152 -1.93 -4.89 8.19
CA ALA A 152 -0.80 -5.54 7.54
C ALA A 152 0.02 -6.40 8.52
N ILE A 153 0.19 -5.96 9.78
CA ILE A 153 0.84 -6.76 10.82
C ILE A 153 0.02 -8.02 11.13
N LEU A 154 -1.30 -7.88 11.32
CA LEU A 154 -2.18 -9.00 11.62
C LEU A 154 -2.17 -10.03 10.48
N GLU A 155 -2.23 -9.56 9.24
CA GLU A 155 -2.16 -10.42 8.05
C GLU A 155 -0.79 -11.10 7.93
N ALA A 156 0.30 -10.37 8.20
CA ALA A 156 1.64 -10.96 8.21
C ALA A 156 1.76 -12.08 9.25
N ILE A 157 1.18 -11.90 10.45
CA ILE A 157 1.14 -12.93 11.51
C ILE A 157 0.34 -14.13 11.03
N HIS A 158 -0.85 -13.88 10.48
CA HIS A 158 -1.73 -14.93 9.97
C HIS A 158 -1.03 -15.80 8.92
N LEU A 159 -0.39 -15.16 7.94
CA LEU A 159 0.35 -15.87 6.89
C LEU A 159 1.59 -16.59 7.42
N GLN A 160 2.25 -16.07 8.46
CA GLN A 160 3.39 -16.76 9.09
C GLN A 160 2.94 -18.02 9.82
N GLU A 161 1.84 -17.94 10.58
CA GLU A 161 1.26 -19.09 11.29
C GLU A 161 0.75 -20.17 10.32
N LEU A 162 0.06 -19.76 9.24
CA LEU A 162 -0.34 -20.69 8.17
C LEU A 162 0.86 -21.41 7.57
N HIS A 163 1.96 -20.70 7.30
CA HIS A 163 3.18 -21.30 6.76
C HIS A 163 3.81 -22.30 7.73
N PHE A 164 3.83 -21.99 9.04
CA PHE A 164 4.32 -22.90 10.07
C PHE A 164 3.49 -24.19 10.13
N GLN A 165 2.16 -24.07 10.12
CA GLN A 165 1.24 -25.22 10.11
C GLN A 165 1.45 -26.08 8.85
N CYS A 166 1.52 -25.46 7.67
CA CYS A 166 1.77 -26.18 6.42
C CYS A 166 3.14 -26.90 6.40
N HIS A 167 4.19 -26.28 6.93
CA HIS A 167 5.50 -26.94 7.06
C HIS A 167 5.44 -28.13 8.02
N ALA A 168 4.80 -27.98 9.18
CA ALA A 168 4.61 -29.08 10.13
C ALA A 168 3.86 -30.27 9.47
N HIS A 169 2.86 -29.99 8.64
CA HIS A 169 2.14 -31.01 7.86
C HIS A 169 3.00 -31.66 6.76
N SER A 170 3.88 -30.91 6.10
CA SER A 170 4.75 -31.45 5.04
C SER A 170 5.84 -32.37 5.55
N TYR A 171 6.31 -32.18 6.79
CA TYR A 171 7.32 -33.05 7.41
C TYR A 171 6.73 -34.31 8.06
N SER A 172 5.41 -34.37 8.29
CA SER A 172 4.73 -35.53 8.87
C SER A 172 4.33 -36.60 7.84
N HIS A 173 5.28 -37.06 7.01
CA HIS A 173 5.15 -38.31 6.25
C HIS A 173 5.31 -39.58 7.14
N VAL A 174 5.32 -39.42 8.45
CA VAL A 174 5.17 -40.49 9.45
C VAL A 174 3.77 -40.35 10.04
N GLN A 175 2.90 -41.33 9.74
CA GLN A 175 1.51 -41.52 10.21
C GLN A 175 0.92 -40.38 11.05
N TRP A 176 0.18 -39.49 10.40
CA TRP A 176 -0.64 -38.49 11.06
C TRP A 176 -1.85 -39.16 11.72
N GLU A 177 -1.95 -39.10 13.05
CA GLU A 177 -3.21 -39.27 13.77
C GLU A 177 -3.85 -37.90 14.00
N PRO A 178 -5.18 -37.75 13.80
CA PRO A 178 -5.86 -36.49 14.05
C PRO A 178 -5.67 -36.05 15.51
N PRO A 179 -5.27 -34.79 15.76
CA PRO A 179 -5.30 -34.22 17.11
C PRO A 179 -6.74 -34.27 17.64
N LYS A 180 -6.92 -34.71 18.90
CA LYS A 180 -8.23 -34.85 19.54
C LYS A 180 -8.91 -33.51 19.89
N ASP A 181 -8.31 -32.38 19.52
CA ASP A 181 -8.84 -31.06 19.85
C ASP A 181 -9.82 -30.56 18.78
N SER A 182 -11.02 -30.22 19.26
CA SER A 182 -12.23 -29.86 18.50
C SER A 182 -12.20 -28.47 17.86
N ARG A 183 -11.03 -27.87 17.63
CA ARG A 183 -10.92 -26.58 16.95
C ARG A 183 -10.93 -26.80 15.43
N SER A 184 -11.75 -26.04 14.73
CA SER A 184 -11.85 -26.07 13.26
C SER A 184 -10.56 -25.54 12.65
N TRP A 185 -9.74 -26.42 12.09
CA TRP A 185 -8.58 -26.05 11.29
C TRP A 185 -9.02 -25.83 9.85
N VAL A 186 -9.04 -24.58 9.42
CA VAL A 186 -9.31 -24.21 8.03
C VAL A 186 -7.96 -24.17 7.33
N CYS A 187 -7.72 -25.06 6.36
CA CYS A 187 -6.45 -25.06 5.64
C CYS A 187 -6.31 -23.75 4.84
N ALA A 188 -5.08 -23.30 4.58
CA ALA A 188 -4.80 -22.04 3.88
C ALA A 188 -5.55 -21.89 2.54
N ALA A 189 -5.80 -23.01 1.82
CA ALA A 189 -6.61 -23.00 0.60
C ALA A 189 -8.10 -22.74 0.87
N CYS A 190 -8.62 -23.14 2.03
CA CYS A 190 -9.98 -22.87 2.46
C CYS A 190 -10.14 -21.44 3.00
N VAL A 191 -9.14 -20.87 3.67
CA VAL A 191 -9.18 -19.46 4.12
C VAL A 191 -9.05 -18.49 2.94
N HIS A 192 -8.18 -18.77 1.97
CA HIS A 192 -8.09 -17.96 0.75
C HIS A 192 -9.41 -18.01 -0.05
N LEU A 193 -10.11 -19.14 -0.05
CA LEU A 193 -11.45 -19.25 -0.64
C LEU A 193 -12.48 -18.43 0.16
N GLU A 194 -12.45 -18.49 1.50
CA GLU A 194 -13.37 -17.76 2.39
C GLU A 194 -13.15 -16.24 2.40
N ILE A 195 -11.90 -15.76 2.38
CA ILE A 195 -11.60 -14.32 2.29
C ILE A 195 -11.98 -13.80 0.90
N CYS A 196 -11.60 -14.50 -0.18
CA CYS A 196 -12.01 -14.09 -1.53
C CYS A 196 -13.54 -14.13 -1.71
N THR A 197 -14.24 -15.12 -1.12
CA THR A 197 -15.72 -15.15 -1.16
C THR A 197 -16.35 -14.10 -0.25
N ALA A 198 -15.81 -13.82 0.94
CA ALA A 198 -16.30 -12.76 1.82
C ALA A 198 -16.13 -11.38 1.17
N MET A 199 -14.99 -11.12 0.51
CA MET A 199 -14.76 -9.90 -0.26
C MET A 199 -15.71 -9.79 -1.46
N GLN A 200 -15.95 -10.89 -2.20
CA GLN A 200 -16.91 -10.91 -3.31
C GLN A 200 -18.36 -10.71 -2.83
N ILE A 201 -18.75 -11.29 -1.70
CA ILE A 201 -20.09 -11.11 -1.11
C ILE A 201 -20.29 -9.64 -0.68
N HIS A 202 -19.28 -9.00 -0.10
CA HIS A 202 -19.34 -7.58 0.25
C HIS A 202 -19.45 -6.68 -0.98
N LEU A 203 -18.69 -6.94 -2.04
CA LEU A 203 -18.75 -6.19 -3.31
C LEU A 203 -20.11 -6.35 -4.01
N VAL A 204 -20.69 -7.55 -4.02
CA VAL A 204 -22.03 -7.81 -4.58
C VAL A 204 -23.13 -7.15 -3.73
N ARG A 205 -22.96 -7.08 -2.41
CA ARG A 205 -23.95 -6.45 -1.53
C ARG A 205 -23.94 -4.92 -1.67
N ILE A 206 -22.76 -4.33 -1.87
CA ILE A 206 -22.62 -2.89 -2.13
C ILE A 206 -23.20 -2.53 -3.50
N SER A 207 -22.99 -3.34 -4.54
CA SER A 207 -23.58 -3.09 -5.87
C SER A 207 -25.10 -3.22 -5.90
N LEU A 208 -25.68 -4.11 -5.09
CA LEU A 208 -27.15 -4.25 -4.94
C LEU A 208 -27.79 -3.12 -4.12
N LEU A 209 -27.07 -2.55 -3.14
CA LEU A 209 -27.55 -1.39 -2.39
C LEU A 209 -27.50 -0.11 -3.23
N ASN A 210 -26.50 0.02 -4.11
CA ASN A 210 -26.39 1.17 -5.00
C ASN A 210 -27.44 1.12 -6.14
N SER A 211 -27.77 -0.06 -6.67
CA SER A 211 -28.81 -0.20 -7.70
C SER A 211 -30.25 -0.05 -7.19
N SER A 212 -30.47 -0.20 -5.88
CA SER A 212 -31.78 0.03 -5.25
C SER A 212 -31.99 1.48 -4.80
N SER A 213 -30.92 2.29 -4.72
CA SER A 213 -30.99 3.74 -4.45
C SER A 213 -31.29 4.59 -5.69
N GLU A 214 -31.11 4.06 -6.90
CA GLU A 214 -31.35 4.79 -8.16
C GLU A 214 -32.74 4.54 -8.76
N ALA A 215 -33.55 3.67 -8.13
CA ALA A 215 -34.89 3.30 -8.59
C ALA A 215 -36.04 3.86 -7.72
N GLY A 216 -35.74 4.83 -6.84
CA GLY A 216 -36.70 5.50 -5.94
C GLY A 216 -36.92 6.96 -6.29
#